data_AF-A0A2V9JUD7-F1
#
_entry.id   AF-A0A2V9JUD7-F1
#
_cell.length_a   1.000
_cell.length_b   1.000
_cell.length_c   1.000
_cell.angle_alpha   90.00
_cell.angle_beta   90.00
_cell.angle_gamma   90.00
#
_symmetry.space_group_name_H-M   'P 1'
#
loop_
_entity.id
_entity.type
_entity.pdbx_description
1 polymer ?
#
loop_
_entity_poly.entity_id
_entity_poly.type
_entity_poly.pdbx_seq_one_letter_code
_entity_poly.pdbx_strand_id
1 'polypeptide(L)' 'NTWYRLKLRVENTSDGKTRIRGKAWPTGDPEPEGWVIDRTDPIPNKQGSPGLFADAQFGVYFDNLKVAPNQ' A
#
# COMPACT_ATOMS: atom_id res chain seq x y z
N ASN A 1 -5.48 -9.39 19.70
CA ASN A 1 -5.74 -8.21 18.85
C ASN A 1 -4.39 -7.64 18.44
N THR A 2 -3.98 -7.82 17.18
CA THR A 2 -2.65 -7.42 16.71
C THR A 2 -2.83 -6.44 15.56
N TRP A 3 -2.28 -5.24 15.71
CA TRP A 3 -2.37 -4.18 14.72
C TRP A 3 -1.10 -4.08 13.91
N TYR A 4 -1.27 -3.86 12.60
CA TYR A 4 -0.20 -3.59 11.67
C TYR A 4 -0.45 -2.26 10.99
N ARG A 5 0.61 -1.52 10.72
CA ARG A 5 0.59 -0.41 9.78
C ARG A 5 0.84 -0.96 8.39
N LEU A 6 0.06 -0.49 7.42
CA LEU A 6 0.26 -0.76 6.00
C LEU A 6 0.60 0.56 5.30
N LYS A 7 1.60 0.53 4.43
CA LYS A 7 1.93 1.65 3.56
C LYS A 7 2.08 1.15 2.13
N LEU A 8 1.34 1.79 1.22
CA LEU A 8 1.37 1.53 -0.21
C LEU A 8 1.79 2.81 -0.92
N ARG A 9 2.57 2.67 -2.00
CA ARG A 9 2.93 3.77 -2.90
C ARG A 9 2.88 3.26 -4.34
N VAL A 10 2.12 3.95 -5.19
CA VAL A 10 1.87 3.55 -6.58
C VAL A 10 2.16 4.76 -7.46
N GLU A 11 3.18 4.67 -8.31
CA GLU A 11 3.72 5.82 -9.04
C GLU A 11 3.85 5.51 -10.53
N ASN A 12 3.15 6.28 -11.36
CA ASN A 12 3.36 6.27 -12.81
C ASN A 12 4.75 6.87 -13.11
N THR A 13 5.54 6.17 -13.91
CA THR A 13 6.87 6.60 -14.33
C THR A 13 6.83 7.25 -15.71
N SER A 14 7.85 8.04 -16.05
CA SER A 14 7.92 8.78 -17.32
C SER A 14 7.97 7.87 -18.56
N ASP A 15 8.45 6.63 -18.41
CA ASP A 15 8.46 5.60 -19.46
C ASP A 15 7.12 4.88 -19.64
N GLY A 16 6.05 5.38 -18.99
CA GLY A 16 4.68 4.89 -19.15
C GLY A 16 4.32 3.67 -18.31
N LYS A 17 5.25 3.15 -17.50
CA LYS A 17 5.05 2.06 -16.53
C LYS A 17 4.57 2.59 -15.18
N THR A 18 4.34 1.69 -14.22
CA THR A 18 4.01 2.06 -12.84
C THR A 18 4.85 1.26 -11.86
N ARG A 19 5.50 1.94 -10.91
CA ARG A 19 6.19 1.30 -9.78
C ARG A 19 5.23 1.16 -8.61
N ILE A 20 5.16 -0.03 -8.03
CA ILE A 20 4.27 -0.40 -6.94
C ILE A 20 5.13 -0.85 -5.77
N ARG A 21 4.97 -0.17 -4.64
CA ARG A 21 5.70 -0.45 -3.42
C ARG A 21 4.77 -0.64 -2.24
N GLY A 22 5.12 -1.60 -1.39
CA GLY A 22 4.32 -1.97 -0.23
C GLY A 22 5.18 -2.44 0.94
N LYS A 23 4.74 -2.09 2.14
CA LYS A 23 5.31 -2.64 3.38
C LYS A 23 4.26 -2.66 4.49
N ALA A 24 4.36 -3.66 5.35
CA ALA A 24 3.53 -3.81 6.54
C ALA A 24 4.42 -4.14 7.73
N TRP A 25 4.11 -3.60 8.90
CA TRP A 25 4.88 -3.81 10.12
C TRP A 25 3.99 -3.65 11.36
N PRO A 26 4.32 -4.27 12.50
CA PRO A 26 3.56 -4.09 13.73
C PRO A 26 3.49 -2.62 14.15
N THR A 27 2.34 -2.17 14.67
CA THR A 27 2.14 -0.75 15.02
C THR A 27 3.14 -0.21 16.07
N GLY A 28 3.71 -1.09 16.92
CA GLY A 28 4.71 -0.74 17.93
C GLY A 28 6.15 -0.64 17.42
N ASP A 29 6.40 -1.08 16.19
CA ASP A 29 7.74 -1.11 15.60
C ASP A 29 7.97 0.12 14.70
N PRO A 30 9.23 0.55 14.52
CA PRO A 30 9.55 1.61 13.58
C PRO A 30 9.19 1.21 12.14
N GLU A 31 8.84 2.20 11.31
CA GLU A 31 8.64 1.98 9.88
C GLU A 31 9.95 1.43 9.27
N PRO A 32 9.94 0.28 8.56
CA PRO A 32 11.13 -0.24 7.92
C PRO A 32 11.69 0.75 6.90
N GLU A 33 13.01 0.92 6.84
CA GLU A 33 13.65 1.81 5.87
C GLU A 33 13.41 1.33 4.43
N GLY A 34 13.53 0.02 4.21
CA GLY A 34 13.32 -0.63 2.93
C GLY A 34 11.86 -0.88 2.58
N TRP A 35 11.62 -1.11 1.28
CA TRP A 35 10.35 -1.63 0.78
C TRP A 35 10.41 -3.15 0.71
N VAL A 36 9.45 -3.83 1.32
CA VAL A 36 9.35 -5.30 1.28
C VAL A 36 8.83 -5.75 -0.09
N ILE A 37 7.89 -5.00 -0.65
CA ILE A 37 7.40 -5.17 -2.02
C ILE A 37 7.90 -3.99 -2.84
N ASP A 38 8.57 -4.27 -3.95
CA ASP A 38 8.99 -3.29 -4.93
C ASP A 38 8.94 -3.92 -6.33
N ARG A 39 7.95 -3.54 -7.13
CA ARG A 39 7.67 -4.13 -8.44
C ARG A 39 7.33 -3.04 -9.47
N THR A 40 7.53 -3.37 -10.73
CA THR A 40 7.13 -2.53 -11.86
C THR A 40 6.10 -3.27 -12.70
N ASP A 41 4.95 -2.63 -12.91
CA ASP A 41 3.97 -3.07 -13.89
C ASP A 41 4.28 -2.42 -15.25
N PRO A 42 4.60 -3.21 -16.28
CA PRO A 42 4.90 -2.67 -17.61
C PRO A 42 3.66 -2.20 -18.39
N ILE A 43 2.45 -2.59 -17.98
CA ILE A 43 1.18 -2.27 -18.67
C ILE A 43 0.08 -1.85 -17.68
N PRO A 44 0.29 -0.73 -16.95
CA PRO A 44 -0.50 -0.43 -15.77
C PRO A 44 -1.84 0.25 -16.06
N ASN A 45 -2.78 0.08 -15.11
CA ASN A 45 -3.87 1.03 -14.93
C ASN A 45 -3.33 2.32 -14.32
N LYS A 46 -3.44 3.44 -15.04
CA LYS A 46 -2.81 4.72 -14.65
C LYS A 46 -3.64 5.56 -13.67
N GLN A 47 -4.93 5.26 -13.53
CA GLN A 47 -5.87 5.99 -12.69
C GLN A 47 -6.91 5.02 -12.09
N GLY A 48 -7.39 5.36 -10.89
CA GLY A 48 -8.40 4.59 -10.19
C GLY A 48 -8.62 5.10 -8.77
N SER A 49 -9.63 4.57 -8.10
CA SER A 49 -9.90 4.88 -6.69
C SER A 49 -9.16 3.88 -5.79
N PRO A 50 -8.55 4.32 -4.68
CA PRO A 50 -8.05 3.40 -3.66
C PRO A 50 -9.24 2.70 -2.98
N GLY A 51 -9.07 1.43 -2.66
CA GLY A 51 -10.08 0.62 -1.98
C GLY A 51 -9.45 -0.35 -0.99
N LEU A 52 -10.16 -0.60 0.11
CA LEU A 52 -9.86 -1.66 1.05
C LEU A 52 -11.01 -2.67 1.00
N PHE A 53 -10.65 -3.94 0.90
CA PHE A 53 -11.57 -5.05 0.96
C PHE A 53 -10.95 -6.12 1.85
N ALA A 54 -11.78 -6.78 2.63
CA ALA A 54 -11.36 -7.96 3.38
C ALA A 54 -12.50 -8.95 3.46
N ASP A 55 -12.13 -10.21 3.23
CA ASP A 55 -12.98 -11.36 3.50
C ASP A 55 -12.54 -11.95 4.84
N ALA A 56 -13.36 -11.75 5.87
CA ALA A 56 -13.00 -12.10 7.25
C ALA A 56 -14.20 -12.73 7.98
N GLN A 57 -14.13 -14.05 8.20
CA GLN A 57 -15.18 -14.83 8.88
C GLN A 57 -15.52 -14.30 10.28
N PHE A 58 -14.52 -13.77 11.00
CA PHE A 58 -14.68 -13.28 12.38
C PHE A 58 -14.45 -11.76 12.53
N GLY A 59 -14.62 -11.02 11.43
CA GLY A 59 -14.48 -9.56 11.41
C GLY A 59 -13.04 -9.07 11.29
N VAL A 60 -12.90 -7.83 10.81
CA VAL A 60 -11.63 -7.13 10.60
C VAL A 60 -11.86 -5.64 10.81
N TYR A 61 -10.87 -4.97 11.38
CA TYR A 61 -10.94 -3.54 11.68
C TYR A 61 -9.89 -2.79 10.89
N PHE A 62 -10.30 -1.66 10.33
CA PHE A 62 -9.42 -0.69 9.68
C PHE A 62 -9.55 0.64 10.41
N ASP A 63 -8.43 1.33 10.61
CA ASP A 63 -8.41 2.63 11.25
C ASP A 63 -7.26 3.48 10.69
N ASN A 64 -7.33 4.80 10.87
CA ASN A 64 -6.32 5.77 10.44
C ASN A 64 -6.02 5.74 8.92
N LEU A 65 -7.05 5.49 8.09
CA LEU A 65 -6.92 5.49 6.64
C LEU A 65 -6.60 6.90 6.12
N LYS A 66 -5.48 7.03 5.41
CA LYS A 66 -5.11 8.25 4.68
C LYS A 66 -4.76 7.91 3.24
N VAL A 67 -5.34 8.66 2.32
CA VAL A 67 -4.97 8.68 0.91
C VAL A 67 -4.41 10.06 0.60
N ALA A 68 -3.23 10.10 0.01
CA ALA A 68 -2.57 11.36 -0.37
C ALA A 68 -1.88 11.19 -1.74
N PRO A 69 -1.66 12.29 -2.48
CA PRO A 69 -0.82 12.27 -3.67
C PRO A 69 0.58 11.74 -3.35
N ASN A 70 1.25 11.15 -4.34
CA ASN A 70 2.66 10.81 -4.20
C ASN A 70 3.48 12.09 -3.98
N GLN A 71 4.39 12.05 -3.01
CA GLN A 71 5.39 13.10 -2.74
C GLN A 71 6.70 12.77 -3.42
#